data_AF-A0A1C5MEW2-F1
#
_entry.id   AF-A0A1C5MEW2-F1
#
_cell.length_a   1.000
_cell.length_b   1.000
_cell.length_c   1.000
_cell.angle_alpha   90.00
_cell.angle_beta   90.00
_cell.angle_gamma   90.00
#
_symmetry.space_group_name_H-M   'P 1'
#
loop_
_entity.id
_entity.type
_entity.pdbx_description
1 polymer ?
#
loop_
_entity_poly.entity_id
_entity_poly.type
_entity_poly.pdbx_seq_one_letter_code
_entity_poly.pdbx_strand_id
1 'polypeptide(L)' 'MSKKVKGRYCYKCGVQMNTWDVRLTNIFKVYDTCESCFCKIYDMDQDTFRNYMDKYLDERPCQGL' A
#
# COMPACT_ATOMS: atom_id res chain seq x y z
N MET A 1 -5.36 -6.08 -11.88
CA MET A 1 -3.91 -5.84 -12.14
C MET A 1 -3.58 -4.39 -11.82
N SER A 2 -2.83 -4.14 -10.75
CA SER A 2 -2.39 -2.78 -10.36
C SER A 2 -1.43 -2.22 -11.41
N LYS A 3 -1.68 -0.99 -11.88
CA LYS A 3 -0.80 -0.34 -12.87
C LYS A 3 0.49 0.11 -12.19
N LYS A 4 1.64 -0.06 -12.84
CA LYS A 4 2.92 0.46 -12.33
C LYS A 4 2.95 1.99 -12.46
N VAL A 5 3.45 2.69 -11.45
CA VAL A 5 3.60 4.15 -11.46
C VAL A 5 5.03 4.47 -11.91
N LYS A 6 5.19 5.24 -12.98
CA LYS A 6 6.51 5.67 -13.46
C LYS A 6 7.06 6.78 -12.55
N GLY A 7 8.32 6.66 -12.14
CA GLY A 7 9.00 7.67 -11.32
C GLY A 7 8.81 7.56 -9.80
N ARG A 8 7.97 6.62 -9.32
CA ARG A 8 7.83 6.31 -7.88
C ARG A 8 8.53 5.01 -7.56
N TYR A 9 9.45 5.06 -6.61
CA TYR A 9 10.26 3.92 -6.20
C TYR A 9 10.21 3.78 -4.69
N CYS A 10 10.20 2.53 -4.22
CA CYS A 10 10.26 2.24 -2.80
C CYS A 10 11.59 2.72 -2.22
N TYR A 11 11.52 3.53 -1.15
CA TYR A 11 12.68 4.04 -0.44
C TYR A 11 13.56 2.93 0.17
N LYS A 12 12.95 1.80 0.58
CA LYS A 12 13.67 0.67 1.21
C LYS A 12 14.33 -0.27 0.20
N CYS A 13 13.64 -0.66 -0.86
CA CYS A 13 14.12 -1.71 -1.78
C CYS A 13 14.38 -1.22 -3.21
N GLY A 14 14.10 0.04 -3.53
CA GLY A 14 14.31 0.62 -4.86
C GLY A 14 13.37 0.07 -5.94
N VAL A 15 12.42 -0.81 -5.59
CA VAL A 15 11.48 -1.38 -6.56
C VAL A 15 10.49 -0.33 -7.02
N GLN A 16 10.16 -0.36 -8.32
CA GLN A 16 9.14 0.50 -8.89
C GLN A 16 7.76 0.19 -8.28
N MET A 17 7.14 1.22 -7.72
CA MET A 17 5.85 1.11 -7.05
C MET A 17 4.70 0.99 -8.04
N ASN A 18 3.66 0.29 -7.61
CA ASN A 18 2.38 0.25 -8.32
C ASN A 18 1.37 1.24 -7.71
N THR A 19 0.22 1.41 -8.37
CA THR A 19 -0.85 2.30 -7.90
C THR A 19 -1.37 1.94 -6.51
N TRP A 20 -1.29 0.66 -6.14
CA TRP A 20 -1.67 0.17 -4.81
C TRP A 20 -0.64 0.59 -3.75
N ASP A 21 0.65 0.40 -4.00
CA ASP A 21 1.73 0.82 -3.11
C ASP A 21 1.67 2.35 -2.84
N VAL A 22 1.39 3.13 -3.88
CA VAL A 22 1.21 4.59 -3.75
C VAL A 22 -0.04 4.91 -2.93
N ARG A 23 -1.13 4.17 -3.12
CA ARG A 23 -2.35 4.33 -2.32
C ARG A 23 -2.07 4.02 -0.85
N LEU A 24 -1.36 2.93 -0.54
CA LEU A 24 -0.94 2.59 0.82
C LEU A 24 -0.09 3.72 1.44
N THR A 25 0.91 4.19 0.70
CA THR A 25 1.78 5.27 1.16
C THR A 25 0.99 6.54 1.51
N ASN A 26 -0.01 6.89 0.70
CA ASN A 26 -0.91 8.01 0.97
C ASN A 26 -1.82 7.77 2.19
N ILE A 27 -2.29 6.53 2.41
CA ILE A 27 -3.14 6.17 3.57
C ILE A 27 -2.33 6.26 4.86
N PHE A 28 -1.16 5.64 4.89
CA PHE A 28 -0.28 5.62 6.05
C PHE A 28 0.46 6.94 6.26
N LYS A 29 0.48 7.84 5.25
CA LYS A 29 1.25 9.10 5.25
C LYS A 29 2.74 8.90 5.58
N VAL A 30 3.31 7.81 5.09
CA VAL A 30 4.73 7.45 5.28
C VAL A 30 5.54 7.68 4.00
N TYR A 31 6.85 7.46 4.06
CA TYR A 31 7.71 7.44 2.88
C TYR A 31 7.28 6.34 1.90
N ASP A 32 7.51 6.59 0.60
CA ASP A 32 7.22 5.67 -0.50
C ASP A 32 7.75 4.26 -0.19
N THR A 33 6.84 3.35 0.14
CA THR A 33 7.14 1.98 0.60
C THR A 33 6.25 1.00 -0.15
N CYS A 34 6.84 -0.05 -0.73
CA CYS A 34 6.06 -1.07 -1.44
C CYS A 34 5.36 -2.04 -0.47
N GLU A 35 4.29 -2.69 -0.94
CA GLU A 35 3.55 -3.71 -0.19
C GLU A 35 4.48 -4.77 0.42
N SER A 36 5.44 -5.30 -0.33
CA SER A 36 6.37 -6.31 0.20
C SER A 36 7.23 -5.81 1.37
N CYS A 37 7.56 -4.51 1.40
CA CYS A 37 8.28 -3.92 2.53
C CYS A 37 7.34 -3.70 3.71
N PHE A 38 6.09 -3.31 3.47
CA PHE A 38 5.08 -3.23 4.53
C PHE A 38 4.83 -4.59 5.18
N CYS A 39 4.66 -5.65 4.38
CA CYS A 39 4.50 -7.02 4.88
C CYS A 39 5.68 -7.43 5.78
N LYS A 40 6.91 -7.06 5.44
CA LYS A 40 8.09 -7.32 6.31
C LYS A 40 8.12 -6.46 7.58
N ILE A 41 7.68 -5.21 7.51
CA ILE A 41 7.66 -4.32 8.68
C ILE A 41 6.63 -4.80 9.71
N TYR A 42 5.47 -5.22 9.22
CA TYR A 42 4.39 -5.70 10.06
C TYR A 42 4.45 -7.21 10.33
N ASP A 43 5.43 -7.92 9.76
CA ASP A 43 5.57 -9.38 9.81
C ASP A 43 4.26 -10.11 9.46
N MET A 44 3.57 -9.62 8.41
CA MET A 44 2.29 -10.12 7.94
C MET A 44 2.38 -10.61 6.51
N ASP A 45 1.57 -11.62 6.17
CA ASP A 45 1.43 -12.09 4.80
C ASP A 45 0.67 -11.07 3.93
N GLN A 46 0.92 -11.10 2.61
CA GLN A 46 0.28 -10.19 1.65
C GLN A 46 -1.24 -10.31 1.67
N ASP A 47 -1.77 -11.53 1.74
CA ASP A 47 -3.22 -11.75 1.74
C ASP A 47 -3.86 -11.24 3.04
N THR A 48 -3.17 -11.43 4.17
CA THR A 48 -3.62 -10.92 5.46
C THR A 48 -3.60 -9.39 5.47
N PHE A 49 -2.54 -8.80 4.94
CA PHE A 49 -2.39 -7.35 4.86
C PHE A 49 -3.46 -6.71 3.96
N ARG A 50 -3.76 -7.32 2.81
CA ARG A 50 -4.84 -6.85 1.93
C ARG A 50 -6.21 -6.98 2.56
N ASN A 51 -6.51 -8.09 3.22
CA ASN A 51 -7.77 -8.23 3.97
C ASN A 51 -7.92 -7.16 5.05
N TYR A 52 -6.84 -6.84 5.77
CA TYR A 52 -6.83 -5.76 6.75
C TYR A 52 -7.08 -4.40 6.12
N MET A 53 -6.41 -4.11 4.99
CA MET A 53 -6.60 -2.86 4.25
C MET A 53 -7.99 -2.73 3.65
N ASP A 54 -8.54 -3.82 3.11
CA ASP A 54 -9.90 -3.85 2.57
C ASP A 54 -10.91 -3.60 3.67
N LYS A 55 -10.79 -4.26 4.84
CA LYS A 55 -11.61 -3.95 6.02
C LYS A 55 -11.46 -2.49 6.45
N TYR A 56 -10.23 -1.98 6.52
CA TYR A 56 -9.97 -0.58 6.91
C TYR A 56 -10.53 0.43 5.89
N LEU A 57 -10.61 0.06 4.61
CA LEU A 57 -11.17 0.88 3.54
C LEU A 57 -12.70 0.76 3.47
N ASP A 58 -13.26 -0.41 3.77
CA ASP A 58 -14.70 -0.69 3.83
C ASP A 58 -15.34 -0.09 5.10
N GLU A 59 -14.62 -0.12 6.23
CA GLU A 59 -14.92 0.60 7.47
C GLU A 59 -14.62 2.09 7.40
N ARG A 60 -14.37 2.65 6.21
CA ARG A 60 -14.59 4.09 6.00
C ARG A 60 -16.04 4.30 5.58
N PRO A 61 -17.01 4.40 6.51
CA PRO A 61 -18.25 5.06 6.15
C PRO A 61 -17.84 6.47 5.74
N CYS A 62 -18.39 6.97 4.63
CA CYS A 62 -18.23 8.34 4.14
C CYS A 62 -16.82 8.78 3.64
N GLN A 63 -16.35 8.20 2.53
CA GLN A 63 -15.93 9.08 1.41
C GLN A 63 -17.08 9.13 0.39
N GLY A 64 -18.19 9.72 0.83
CA GLY A 64 -19.28 10.08 -0.06
C GLY A 64 -18.84 11.24 -0.95
N LEU A 65 -19.03 11.03 -2.26
CA LEU A 65 -19.27 11.99 -3.35
C LEU A 65 -18.42 13.27 -3.37
#